data_AF-A0AAV1X5N8-F1
#
_entry.id   AF-A0AAV1X5N8-F1
#
_cell.length_a   1.000
_cell.length_b   1.000
_cell.length_c   1.000
_cell.angle_alpha   90.00
_cell.angle_beta   90.00
_cell.angle_gamma   90.00
#
_symmetry.space_group_name_H-M   'P 1'
#
loop_
_entity.id
_entity.type
_entity.pdbx_description
1 polymer ?
#
loop_
_entity_poly.entity_id
_entity_poly.type
_entity_poly.pdbx_seq_one_letter_code
_entity_poly.pdbx_strand_id
1 'polypeptide(L)' 'MAGIHKFIYGLVLFSSIFVVVNNAMIDYANCQVDSDCICDRDRIPKCIGDTCFCWKIIY' A
#
# COMPACT_ATOMS: atom_id res chain seq x y z
N MET A 1 31.54 3.00 24.42
CA MET A 1 31.00 2.28 23.25
C MET A 1 29.46 2.18 23.31
N ALA A 2 28.75 3.26 23.68
CA ALA A 2 27.29 3.26 23.88
C ALA A 2 26.50 3.92 22.74
N GLY A 3 27.15 4.74 21.89
CA GLY A 3 26.50 5.45 20.79
C GLY A 3 26.08 4.54 19.63
N ILE A 4 26.90 3.52 19.32
CA ILE A 4 26.67 2.60 18.20
C ILE A 4 25.42 1.74 18.43
N HIS A 5 25.20 1.27 19.66
CA HIS A 5 23.99 0.50 20.00
C HIS A 5 22.70 1.32 19.81
N LYS A 6 22.72 2.62 20.18
CA LYS A 6 21.58 3.51 19.98
C LYS A 6 21.31 3.76 18.49
N PHE A 7 22.36 3.87 17.68
CA PHE A 7 22.25 4.03 16.23
C PHE A 7 21.63 2.79 15.56
N ILE A 8 22.11 1.59 15.92
CA ILE A 8 21.56 0.34 15.39
C ILE A 8 20.08 0.20 15.74
N TYR A 9 19.70 0.50 16.99
CA TYR A 9 18.30 0.49 17.41
C TYR A 9 17.45 1.46 16.58
N GLY A 10 17.92 2.68 16.36
CA GLY A 10 17.21 3.66 15.53
C GLY A 10 17.04 3.20 14.08
N LEU A 11 18.06 2.56 13.52
CA LEU A 11 18.04 2.04 12.15
C LEU A 11 17.03 0.88 12.02
N VAL A 12 17.04 -0.06 12.95
CA VAL A 12 16.07 -1.17 12.99
C VAL A 12 14.63 -0.65 13.14
N LEU A 13 14.42 0.34 14.00
CA LEU A 13 13.12 0.97 14.19
C LEU A 13 12.64 1.64 12.89
N PHE A 14 13.52 2.39 12.23
CA PHE A 14 13.22 3.01 10.95
C PHE A 14 12.86 1.98 9.87
N SER A 15 13.64 0.90 9.75
CA SER A 15 13.36 -0.19 8.81
C SER A 15 12.02 -0.86 9.08
N SER A 16 11.68 -1.11 10.35
CA SER A 16 10.41 -1.75 10.72
C SER A 16 9.20 -0.88 10.35
N ILE A 17 9.26 0.43 10.61
CA ILE A 17 8.20 1.37 10.23
C ILE A 17 8.10 1.44 8.70
N PHE A 18 9.23 1.50 8.01
CA PHE A 18 9.26 1.53 6.55
C PHE A 18 8.58 0.30 5.93
N VAL A 19 8.86 -0.91 6.44
CA VAL A 19 8.24 -2.14 5.96
C VAL A 19 6.72 -2.15 6.23
N VAL A 20 6.28 -1.70 7.41
CA VAL A 20 4.86 -1.62 7.74
C VAL A 20 4.13 -0.63 6.83
N VAL A 21 4.72 0.54 6.57
CA VAL A 21 4.13 1.55 5.68
C VAL A 21 4.05 1.03 4.24
N ASN A 22 5.09 0.36 3.74
CA ASN A 22 5.06 -0.22 2.39
C ASN A 22 4.02 -1.34 2.28
N ASN A 23 3.95 -2.26 3.25
CA ASN A 23 2.94 -3.32 3.23
C ASN A 23 1.52 -2.74 3.35
N ALA A 24 1.30 -1.75 4.21
CA ALA A 24 -0.01 -1.10 4.31
C ALA A 24 -0.39 -0.38 3.00
N MET A 25 0.55 0.32 2.35
CA MET A 25 0.31 0.93 1.04
C MET A 25 0.03 -0.10 -0.06
N ILE A 26 0.73 -1.24 -0.01
CA ILE A 26 0.45 -2.36 -0.90
C ILE A 26 -0.96 -2.89 -0.63
N ASP A 27 -1.37 -3.09 0.62
CA ASP A 27 -2.73 -3.52 0.99
C ASP A 27 -3.82 -2.53 0.51
N TYR A 28 -3.55 -1.22 0.48
CA TYR A 28 -4.49 -0.24 -0.09
C TYR A 28 -4.61 -0.31 -1.61
N ALA A 29 -3.57 -0.77 -2.31
CA ALA A 29 -3.61 -1.02 -3.74
C ALA A 29 -4.09 -2.45 -4.05
N ASN A 30 -4.01 -3.34 -3.05
CA ASN A 30 -4.36 -4.73 -3.15
C ASN A 30 -5.88 -4.88 -3.05
N CYS A 31 -6.42 -5.67 -3.96
CA CYS A 31 -7.83 -5.98 -4.00
C CYS A 31 -7.95 -7.49 -4.13
N GLN A 32 -8.92 -8.07 -3.42
CA GLN A 32 -9.31 -9.46 -3.65
C GLN A 32 -10.56 -9.52 -4.53
N VAL A 33 -11.43 -8.51 -4.39
CA VAL A 33 -12.68 -8.40 -5.15
C VAL A 33 -12.85 -7.00 -5.72
N ASP A 34 -13.63 -6.88 -6.79
CA ASP A 34 -13.92 -5.58 -7.45
C ASP A 34 -14.49 -4.54 -6.46
N SER A 35 -15.19 -4.97 -5.40
CA SER A 35 -15.77 -4.09 -4.38
C SER A 35 -14.76 -3.49 -3.38
N ASP A 36 -13.54 -4.03 -3.30
CA ASP A 36 -12.49 -3.48 -2.44
C ASP A 36 -11.92 -2.18 -3.03
N CYS A 37 -12.09 -1.97 -4.33
CA CYS A 37 -11.58 -0.80 -5.03
C CYS A 37 -12.54 0.39 -4.91
N ILE A 38 -12.03 1.47 -4.32
CA ILE A 38 -12.73 2.76 -4.23
C ILE A 38 -12.36 3.60 -5.45
N CYS A 39 -13.31 3.76 -6.38
CA CYS A 39 -13.18 4.66 -7.53
C CYS A 39 -14.17 5.82 -7.43
N ASP A 40 -13.87 6.94 -8.12
CA ASP A 40 -14.84 8.03 -8.32
C ASP A 40 -16.11 7.51 -9.02
N ARG A 41 -17.26 8.16 -8.78
CA ARG A 41 -18.61 7.73 -9.19
C ARG A 41 -18.81 7.43 -10.69
N ASP A 42 -17.90 7.88 -11.56
CA ASP A 42 -17.96 7.71 -13.01
C ASP A 42 -16.99 6.64 -13.56
N ARG A 43 -16.38 5.83 -12.67
CA ARG A 43 -15.41 4.80 -13.06
C ARG A 43 -15.82 3.43 -12.55
N ILE A 44 -15.57 2.41 -13.37
CA ILE A 44 -15.82 1.02 -12.99
C ILE A 44 -14.57 0.51 -12.24
N PRO A 45 -14.69 0.15 -10.95
CA PRO A 45 -13.62 -0.54 -10.23
C PRO A 45 -13.43 -1.95 -10.78
N LYS A 46 -12.18 -2.31 -11.06
CA LYS A 46 -11.78 -3.65 -11.48
C LYS A 46 -10.56 -4.08 -10.69
N CYS A 47 -10.64 -5.24 -10.06
CA CYS A 47 -9.50 -5.87 -9.44
C CYS A 47 -8.83 -6.81 -10.43
N ILE A 48 -7.56 -6.56 -10.77
CA ILE A 48 -6.80 -7.41 -11.69
C ILE A 48 -5.44 -7.68 -11.07
N GLY A 49 -5.21 -8.94 -10.68
CA GLY A 49 -3.93 -9.40 -10.15
C GLY A 49 -3.48 -8.57 -8.94
N ASP A 50 -4.32 -8.52 -7.91
CA ASP A 50 -4.00 -7.82 -6.66
C ASP A 50 -3.78 -6.31 -6.83
N THR A 51 -4.36 -5.71 -7.88
CA THR A 51 -4.29 -4.26 -8.14
C THR A 51 -5.63 -3.70 -8.58
N CYS A 52 -6.05 -2.60 -7.97
CA CYS A 52 -7.23 -1.85 -8.37
C CYS A 52 -7.02 -1.02 -9.64
N PHE A 53 -7.92 -1.18 -10.61
CA PHE A 53 -8.01 -0.40 -11.83
C PHE A 53 -9.36 0.32 -11.93
N CYS A 54 -9.34 1.64 -12.10
CA CYS A 54 -10.55 2.44 -12.30
C CYS A 54 -10.68 2.84 -13.77
N TRP A 55 -11.54 2.15 -14.51
CA TRP A 55 -11.77 2.40 -15.94
C TRP A 55 -12.84 3.48 -16.12
N LYS A 56 -12.57 4.49 -16.95
CA LYS A 56 -13.60 5.48 -17.34
C LYS A 56 -14.43 4.90 -18.48
N ILE A 57 -15.76 4.92 -18.36
CA ILE A 57 -16.63 4.60 -19.49
C ILE A 57 -16.49 5.76 -20.49
N ILE A 58 -15.81 5.51 -21.61
CA ILE A 58 -15.78 6.45 -22.74
C ILE A 58 -16.97 6.07 -23.61
N TYR A 59 -18.02 6.91 -23.58
CA TYR A 59 -19.19 6.80 -24.45
C TYR A 59 -18.92 7.50 -25.78
#